data_AF-W9S3T5-F1
#
_entry.id   AF-W9S3T5-F1
#
_cell.length_a   1.000
_cell.length_b   1.000
_cell.length_c   1.000
_cell.angle_alpha   90.00
_cell.angle_beta   90.00
_cell.angle_gamma   90.00
#
_symmetry.space_group_name_H-M   'P 1'
#
loop_
_entity.id
_entity.type
_entity.pdbx_description
1 polymer ?
#
loop_
_entity_poly.entity_id
_entity_poly.type
_entity_poly.pdbx_seq_one_letter_code
_entity_poly.pdbx_strand_id
1 'polypeptide(L)' 'MDVGASTPFLWASEEQEKLLEFYERVSGARMHASFIRPGGVAQDLPLGLCQDIDSSTQQFASRIDELEEMSTDNRI' A
#
# COMPACT_ATOMS: atom_id res chain seq x y z
N MET A 1 8.54 -5.31 13.99
CA MET A 1 9.78 -6.11 13.90
C MET A 1 10.64 -5.99 15.15
N ASP A 2 10.84 -4.79 15.70
CA ASP A 2 11.73 -4.59 16.88
C ASP A 2 11.24 -5.27 18.17
N VAL A 3 9.95 -5.58 18.25
CA VAL A 3 9.31 -6.31 19.38
C VAL A 3 9.14 -7.81 19.11
N GLY A 4 9.68 -8.35 18.01
CA GLY A 4 9.66 -9.79 17.68
C GLY A 4 8.48 -10.27 16.81
N ALA A 5 7.53 -9.40 16.48
CA ALA A 5 6.45 -9.73 15.55
C ALA A 5 6.92 -9.60 14.07
N SER A 6 7.35 -10.72 13.49
CA SER A 6 7.83 -10.79 12.09
C SER A 6 6.71 -11.11 11.08
N THR A 7 5.70 -11.87 11.49
CA THR A 7 4.56 -12.27 10.63
C THR A 7 3.68 -11.10 10.19
N PRO A 8 3.18 -10.20 11.08
CA PRO A 8 2.40 -9.04 10.64
C PRO A 8 3.21 -8.07 9.78
N PHE A 9 4.53 -8.01 10.00
CA PHE A 9 5.42 -7.21 9.17
C PHE A 9 5.50 -7.72 7.72
N LEU A 10 5.57 -9.04 7.52
CA LEU A 10 5.60 -9.63 6.18
C LEU A 10 4.28 -9.41 5.45
N TRP A 11 3.14 -9.57 6.13
CA TRP A 11 1.82 -9.33 5.55
C TRP A 11 1.61 -7.86 5.18
N ALA A 12 2.02 -6.93 6.05
CA ALA A 12 1.99 -5.50 5.72
C ALA A 12 2.93 -5.15 4.55
N SER A 13 4.07 -5.83 4.43
CA SER A 13 5.02 -5.61 3.33
C SER A 13 4.45 -6.08 1.98
N GLU A 14 3.63 -7.14 1.96
CA GLU A 14 2.92 -7.57 0.76
C GLU A 14 1.92 -6.51 0.28
N GLU A 15 1.13 -5.93 1.20
CA GLU A 15 0.20 -4.85 0.86
C GLU A 15 0.95 -3.57 0.42
N GLN A 16 2.11 -3.29 1.01
CA GLN A 16 2.97 -2.20 0.57
C GLN A 16 3.47 -2.40 -0.86
N GLU A 17 3.78 -3.63 -1.28
CA GLU A 17 4.22 -3.91 -2.65
C GLU A 17 3.10 -3.62 -3.68
N LYS A 18 1.84 -3.95 -3.35
CA LYS A 18 0.68 -3.60 -4.19
C LYS A 18 0.54 -2.09 -4.36
N LEU A 19 0.79 -1.31 -3.30
CA LEU A 19 0.81 0.14 -3.39
C LEU A 19 1.96 0.63 -4.28
N LEU A 20 3.15 0.05 -4.16
CA LEU A 20 4.31 0.40 -5.00
C LEU A 20 4.07 0.10 -6.49
N GLU A 21 3.27 -0.91 -6.82
CA GLU A 21 2.83 -1.18 -8.19
C GLU A 21 1.98 -0.01 -8.76
N PHE A 22 1.10 0.58 -7.95
CA PHE A 22 0.35 1.77 -8.38
C PHE A 22 1.28 2.97 -8.60
N TYR A 23 2.29 3.17 -7.74
CA TYR A 23 3.30 4.21 -7.95
C TYR A 23 4.11 3.97 -9.24
N GLU A 24 4.46 2.71 -9.53
CA GLU A 24 5.14 2.32 -10.76
C GLU A 24 4.28 2.62 -11.99
N ARG A 25 2.98 2.30 -11.96
CA ARG A 25 2.06 2.61 -13.06
C ARG A 25 1.86 4.11 -13.27
N VAL A 26 1.88 4.91 -12.20
CA VAL A 26 1.66 6.36 -12.25
C VAL A 26 2.90 7.15 -12.60
N SER A 27 4.10 6.66 -12.27
CA SER A 27 5.33 7.46 -12.39
C SER A 27 6.49 6.75 -13.07
N GLY A 28 6.38 5.45 -13.33
CA GLY A 28 7.47 4.60 -13.81
C GLY A 28 8.52 4.28 -12.73
N ALA A 29 8.35 4.78 -11.51
CA ALA A 29 9.25 4.56 -10.40
C ALA A 29 8.47 4.15 -9.13
N ARG A 30 9.01 3.22 -8.36
CA ARG A 30 8.34 2.66 -7.18
C ARG A 30 8.35 3.60 -5.97
N MET A 31 9.53 4.12 -5.59
CA MET A 31 9.67 4.97 -4.39
C MET A 31 9.88 6.46 -4.70
N HIS A 32 10.65 6.78 -5.74
CA HIS A 32 11.00 8.16 -6.08
C HIS A 32 10.22 8.64 -7.31
N ALA A 33 8.90 8.72 -7.16
CA ALA A 33 7.96 8.98 -8.26
C ALA A 33 8.10 10.36 -8.91
N SER A 34 8.58 11.39 -8.21
CA SER A 34 8.64 12.78 -8.72
C SER A 34 7.33 13.23 -9.41
N PHE A 35 6.21 12.73 -8.90
CA PHE A 35 4.88 12.88 -9.50
C PHE A 35 4.27 14.24 -9.15
N ILE A 36 4.46 14.69 -7.91
CA ILE A 36 4.00 16.00 -7.44
C ILE A 36 5.07 17.03 -7.78
N ARG A 37 4.71 18.06 -8.55
CA ARG A 37 5.62 19.12 -8.99
C ARG A 37 4.98 20.49 -8.74
N PRO A 38 5.78 21.57 -8.54
CA PRO A 38 5.22 22.91 -8.47
C PRO A 38 4.42 23.22 -9.74
N GLY A 39 3.12 23.50 -9.59
CA GLY A 39 2.20 23.71 -10.70
C GLY A 39 1.27 22.53 -11.02
N GLY A 40 1.38 21.39 -10.33
CA GLY A 40 0.41 20.29 -10.42
C GLY A 40 1.05 18.90 -10.36
N VAL A 41 0.68 18.05 -11.32
CA VAL A 41 1.14 16.66 -11.43
C VAL A 41 2.00 16.48 -12.68
N ALA A 42 2.91 15.50 -12.65
CA ALA A 42 3.82 15.22 -13.76
C ALA A 42 3.10 14.63 -14.99
N GLN A 43 2.08 13.81 -14.76
CA GLN A 43 1.27 13.18 -15.80
C GLN A 43 -0.12 12.83 -15.28
N ASP A 44 -1.06 12.61 -16.19
CA ASP A 44 -2.40 12.10 -15.84
C ASP A 44 -2.36 10.63 -15.44
N LEU A 45 -3.41 10.20 -14.73
CA LEU A 45 -3.55 8.81 -14.28
C LEU A 45 -3.82 7.87 -15.47
N PRO A 46 -3.21 6.68 -15.50
CA PRO A 46 -3.51 5.68 -16.52
C PRO A 46 -4.96 5.18 -16.40
N LEU A 47 -5.57 4.86 -17.54
CA LEU A 47 -6.93 4.32 -17.61
C LEU A 47 -7.06 3.04 -16.78
N GLY A 48 -8.13 2.95 -15.99
CA GLY A 48 -8.43 1.79 -15.14
C GLY A 48 -7.78 1.81 -13.75
N LEU A 49 -6.79 2.68 -13.51
CA LEU A 49 -6.09 2.72 -12.22
C LEU A 49 -7.02 3.01 -11.03
N CYS A 50 -7.99 3.91 -11.20
CA CYS A 50 -8.94 4.21 -10.13
C CYS A 50 -9.82 3.00 -9.75
N GLN A 51 -10.15 2.14 -10.71
CA GLN A 51 -10.92 0.91 -10.45
C GLN A 51 -10.05 -0.12 -9.72
N ASP A 52 -8.78 -0.23 -10.11
CA ASP A 52 -7.83 -1.13 -9.47
C ASP A 52 -7.55 -0.69 -8.02
N ILE A 53 -7.42 0.62 -7.77
CA ILE A 53 -7.27 1.17 -6.41
C ILE A 53 -8.51 0.91 -5.57
N ASP A 54 -9.72 1.09 -6.12
CA ASP A 54 -10.97 0.83 -5.40
C ASP A 54 -11.10 -0.65 -4.99
N SER A 55 -10.83 -1.56 -5.92
CA SER A 55 -10.80 -3.01 -5.65
C SER A 55 -9.76 -3.39 -4.59
N SER A 56 -8.56 -2.80 -4.66
CA SER A 56 -7.50 -3.03 -3.68
C SER A 56 -7.88 -2.49 -2.29
N THR A 57 -8.51 -1.32 -2.22
CA THR A 57 -8.96 -0.71 -0.97
C THR A 57 -9.99 -1.57 -0.24
N GLN A 58 -10.91 -2.20 -0.98
CA GLN A 58 -11.89 -3.12 -0.40
C GLN A 58 -11.24 -4.34 0.27
N GLN A 59 -10.16 -4.86 -0.31
CA GLN A 59 -9.40 -5.99 0.26
C GLN A 59 -8.50 -5.56 1.42
N PHE A 60 -8.01 -4.32 1.38
CA PHE A 60 -7.12 -3.78 2.40
C PHE A 60 -7.79 -3.66 3.77
N ALA A 61 -9.08 -3.33 3.82
CA ALA A 61 -9.84 -3.26 5.06
C ALA A 61 -9.80 -4.59 5.84
N SER A 62 -10.09 -5.72 5.18
CA SER A 62 -10.01 -7.03 5.83
C SER A 62 -8.59 -7.41 6.26
N ARG A 63 -7.56 -6.94 5.55
CA ARG A 63 -6.15 -7.20 5.92
C ARG A 63 -5.73 -6.41 7.15
N ILE A 64 -6.25 -5.20 7.32
CA ILE A 64 -6.04 -4.42 8.55
C ILE A 64 -6.69 -5.13 9.75
N ASP A 65 -7.92 -5.61 9.60
CA ASP A 65 -8.62 -6.32 10.68
C ASP A 65 -7.84 -7.58 11.13
N GLU A 66 -7.31 -8.37 10.17
CA GLU A 66 -6.45 -9.53 10.45
C GLU A 66 -5.15 -9.15 11.18
N LEU A 67 -4.54 -8.02 10.79
CA LEU A 67 -3.33 -7.52 11.46
C LEU A 67 -3.63 -7.01 12.87
N GLU A 68 -4.79 -6.37 13.07
CA GLU A 68 -5.24 -5.88 14.36
C GLU A 68 -5.55 -7.03 15.31
N GLU A 69 -6.21 -8.10 14.85
CA GLU A 69 -6.46 -9.30 15.66
C GLU A 69 -5.16 -9.91 16.19
N MET A 70 -4.10 -9.96 15.36
CA MET A 70 -2.80 -10.52 15.77
C MET A 70 -2.01 -9.62 16.72
N SER A 71 -2.27 -8.31 16.76
CA SER A 71 -1.50 -7.36 17.56
C SER A 71 -2.23 -6.83 18.80
N THR A 72 -3.55 -6.63 18.73
CA THR A 72 -4.34 -5.97 19.78
C THR A 72 -4.80 -6.93 20.88
N ASP A 73 -5.12 -8.18 20.56
CA ASP A 73 -5.46 -9.21 21.57
C ASP A 73 -4.24 -10.00 22.07
N ASN A 74 -3.04 -9.59 21.66
CA ASN A 74 -1.82 -10.24 22.09
C ASN A 74 -1.44 -9.77 23.50
N ARG A 75 -1.49 -10.70 24.47
CA ARG A 75 -1.25 -10.43 25.90
C ARG A 75 0.23 -10.23 26.28
N ILE A 76 1.15 -10.32 25.33
CA ILE A 76 2.62 -10.32 25.54
C ILE A 76 3.15 -8.89 25.65
#